data_AF-A0A0F9ZJU1-F1
#
_entry.id   AF-A0A0F9ZJU1-F1
#
_cell.length_a   1.000
_cell.length_b   1.000
_cell.length_c   1.000
_cell.angle_alpha   90.00
_cell.angle_beta   90.00
_cell.angle_gamma   90.00
#
_symmetry.space_group_name_H-M   'P 1'
#
loop_
_entity.id
_entity.type
_entity.pdbx_description
1 polymer ?
#
loop_
_entity_poly.entity_id
_entity_poly.type
_entity_poly.pdbx_seq_one_letter_code
_entity_poly.pdbx_strand_id
1 'polypeptide(L)'
;MFPTLVRRLAQSAKEPLTKQVPLTIINNPYKARKVWPPDFKGLTHQQQLRFEKKYKRRITLAHHSPRWEKGVKYAQLITIGADYEDSRVGMVAFLF
;
A
#
# COMPACT_ATOMS: atom_id res chain seq x y z
N MET A 1 -21.04 5.24 8.02
CA MET A 1 -20.41 5.22 6.68
C MET A 1 -20.72 3.93 5.90
N PHE A 2 -21.91 3.34 6.07
CA PHE A 2 -22.30 2.06 5.44
C PHE A 2 -23.34 2.12 4.30
N PRO A 3 -24.10 3.21 4.04
CA PRO A 3 -25.13 3.18 2.99
C PRO A 3 -24.50 3.06 1.58
N THR A 4 -23.24 3.47 1.43
CA THR A 4 -22.46 3.33 0.21
C THR A 4 -22.13 1.87 -0.12
N LEU A 5 -21.98 1.00 0.88
CA LEU A 5 -21.69 -0.42 0.69
C LEU A 5 -22.94 -1.18 0.24
N VAL A 6 -24.09 -0.92 0.88
CA VAL A 6 -25.38 -1.52 0.51
C VAL A 6 -25.77 -1.15 -0.93
N ARG A 7 -25.59 0.13 -1.30
CA ARG A 7 -25.86 0.60 -2.66
C ARG A 7 -24.99 -0.08 -3.72
N ARG A 8 -23.72 -0.37 -3.42
CA ARG A 8 -22.82 -1.07 -4.36
C ARG A 8 -23.17 -2.55 -4.51
N LEU A 9 -23.50 -3.24 -3.42
CA LEU A 9 -23.90 -4.65 -3.48
C LEU A 9 -25.18 -4.84 -4.29
N ALA A 10 -26.15 -3.93 -4.12
CA ALA A 10 -27.40 -3.95 -4.89
C ALA A 10 -27.22 -3.66 -6.39
N GLN A 11 -26.17 -2.92 -6.77
CA GLN A 11 -25.81 -2.66 -8.18
C GLN A 11 -25.10 -3.87 -8.82
N SER A 12 -24.25 -4.58 -8.07
CA SER A 12 -23.55 -5.79 -8.55
C SER A 12 -24.49 -6.93 -8.93
N ALA A 13 -25.69 -6.99 -8.35
CA ALA A 13 -26.65 -8.06 -8.60
C ALA A 13 -27.46 -7.87 -9.90
N LYS A 14 -27.42 -6.69 -10.54
CA LYS A 14 -28.27 -6.34 -11.69
C LYS A 14 -27.57 -6.35 -13.04
N GLU A 15 -26.23 -6.45 -13.09
CA GLU A 15 -25.49 -6.59 -14.34
C GLU A 15 -25.40 -8.09 -14.68
N PRO A 16 -26.16 -8.59 -15.68
CA PRO A 16 -26.11 -9.98 -16.04
C PRO A 16 -24.73 -10.33 -16.61
N LEU A 17 -24.26 -11.50 -16.22
CA LEU A 17 -23.05 -12.25 -16.57
C LEU A 17 -22.64 -12.31 -18.07
N THR A 18 -23.33 -11.63 -18.98
CA THR A 18 -23.29 -11.86 -20.43
C THR A 18 -22.09 -11.25 -21.19
N LYS A 19 -21.11 -10.62 -20.50
CA LYS A 19 -19.93 -10.02 -21.14
C LYS A 19 -18.57 -10.52 -20.64
N GLN A 20 -18.52 -11.59 -19.86
CA GLN A 20 -17.27 -12.03 -19.22
C GLN A 20 -16.66 -13.22 -19.98
N VAL A 21 -16.37 -13.07 -21.28
CA VAL A 21 -15.25 -13.86 -21.83
C VAL A 21 -14.00 -13.22 -21.21
N PRO A 22 -13.19 -13.95 -20.41
CA PRO A 22 -11.97 -13.40 -19.88
C PRO A 22 -11.12 -12.94 -21.07
N LEU A 23 -10.88 -11.64 -21.16
CA LEU A 23 -10.07 -11.03 -22.21
C LEU A 23 -8.65 -11.55 -22.05
N THR A 24 -8.36 -12.68 -22.69
CA THR A 24 -7.03 -13.23 -22.81
C THR A 24 -6.21 -12.38 -23.77
N ILE A 25 -4.88 -12.44 -23.67
CA ILE A 25 -3.97 -11.64 -24.53
C ILE A 25 -4.30 -11.81 -26.02
N ILE A 26 -4.80 -12.99 -26.40
CA ILE A 26 -5.14 -13.35 -27.78
C ILE A 26 -6.51 -12.77 -28.20
N ASN A 27 -7.49 -12.73 -27.30
CA ASN A 27 -8.90 -12.39 -27.61
C ASN A 27 -9.27 -10.95 -27.21
N ASN A 28 -8.30 -10.11 -26.82
CA ASN A 28 -8.58 -8.74 -26.39
C ASN A 28 -8.76 -7.79 -27.61
N PRO A 29 -9.97 -7.22 -27.83
CA PRO A 29 -10.21 -6.25 -28.90
C PRO A 29 -9.50 -4.91 -28.65
N TYR A 30 -9.15 -4.61 -27.40
CA TYR A 30 -8.43 -3.40 -26.99
C TYR A 30 -6.95 -3.71 -26.79
N LYS A 31 -6.19 -3.73 -27.90
CA LYS A 31 -4.73 -3.90 -27.84
C LYS A 31 -4.07 -2.62 -27.28
N ALA A 32 -3.11 -2.78 -26.38
CA ALA A 32 -2.35 -1.66 -25.84
C ALA A 32 -1.52 -1.02 -26.97
N ARG A 33 -1.71 0.28 -27.21
CA ARG A 33 -0.96 1.03 -28.25
C ARG A 33 0.54 1.08 -27.97
N LYS A 34 0.92 0.99 -26.70
CA LYS A 34 2.32 0.98 -26.25
C LYS A 34 2.60 -0.36 -25.58
N VAL A 35 3.50 -1.13 -26.17
CA VAL A 35 3.98 -2.38 -25.58
C VAL A 35 4.70 -2.03 -24.28
N TRP A 36 4.25 -2.66 -23.20
CA TRP A 36 4.91 -2.66 -21.91
C TRP A 36 5.40 -4.11 -21.72
N PRO A 37 6.65 -4.37 -21.30
CA PRO A 37 7.68 -3.47 -20.78
C PRO A 37 8.44 -2.72 -21.88
N PRO A 38 8.97 -1.52 -21.61
CA PRO A 38 9.97 -0.89 -22.49
C PRO A 38 11.27 -1.71 -22.48
N ASP A 39 11.90 -1.87 -23.64
CA ASP A 39 13.21 -2.52 -23.74
C ASP A 39 14.30 -1.66 -23.10
N PHE A 40 14.65 -1.98 -21.85
CA PHE A 40 15.63 -1.19 -21.07
C PHE A 40 17.02 -1.10 -21.71
N LYS A 41 17.39 -2.07 -22.56
CA LYS A 41 18.67 -2.09 -23.28
C LYS A 41 18.72 -1.07 -24.43
N GLY A 42 17.58 -0.67 -24.98
CA GLY A 42 17.48 0.32 -26.06
C GLY A 42 17.24 1.76 -25.58
N LEU A 43 17.10 1.98 -24.27
CA LEU A 43 16.85 3.29 -23.70
C LEU A 43 18.14 4.07 -23.45
N THR A 44 18.10 5.39 -23.64
CA THR A 44 19.17 6.28 -23.20
C THR A 44 19.34 6.19 -21.68
N HIS A 45 20.57 6.28 -21.18
CA HIS A 45 20.88 6.21 -19.75
C HIS A 45 20.04 7.17 -18.90
N GLN A 46 19.81 8.40 -19.38
CA GLN A 46 18.97 9.38 -18.70
C GLN A 46 17.52 8.89 -18.52
N GLN A 47 16.97 8.19 -19.51
CA GLN A 47 15.62 7.64 -19.45
C GLN A 47 15.55 6.47 -18.46
N GLN A 48 16.57 5.60 -18.46
CA GLN A 48 16.71 4.50 -17.51
C GLN A 48 16.69 5.01 -16.06
N LEU A 49 17.49 6.03 -15.74
CA LEU A 49 17.51 6.66 -14.41
C LEU A 49 16.14 7.26 -14.02
N ARG A 50 15.41 7.86 -14.97
CA ARG A 50 14.05 8.38 -14.71
C ARG A 50 13.08 7.25 -14.36
N PHE A 51 13.15 6.12 -15.06
CA PHE A 51 12.33 4.96 -14.76
C PHE A 51 12.69 4.33 -13.42
N GLU A 52 13.97 4.21 -13.11
CA GLU A 52 14.43 3.68 -11.82
C GLU A 52 13.93 4.54 -10.65
N LYS A 53 14.09 5.88 -10.74
CA LYS A 53 13.55 6.80 -9.73
C LYS A 53 12.04 6.67 -9.57
N LYS A 54 11.31 6.57 -10.69
CA LYS A 54 9.85 6.37 -10.68
C LYS A 54 9.45 5.04 -10.02
N TYR A 55 10.18 3.96 -10.31
CA TYR A 55 9.96 2.64 -9.76
C TYR A 55 10.20 2.61 -8.25
N LYS A 56 11.36 3.10 -7.79
CA LYS A 56 11.70 3.22 -6.37
C LYS A 56 10.64 3.99 -5.60
N ARG A 57 10.20 5.15 -6.12
CA ARG A 57 9.12 5.94 -5.51
C ARG A 57 7.81 5.16 -5.37
N ARG A 58 7.42 4.40 -6.40
CA ARG A 58 6.18 3.61 -6.38
C ARG A 58 6.24 2.48 -5.36
N ILE A 59 7.37 1.79 -5.26
CA ILE A 59 7.61 0.77 -4.23
C ILE A 59 7.49 1.41 -2.86
N THR A 60 8.22 2.50 -2.60
CA THR A 60 8.15 3.18 -1.30
C THR A 60 6.72 3.56 -0.96
N LEU A 61 5.95 4.12 -1.89
CA LEU A 61 4.54 4.46 -1.64
C LEU A 61 3.64 3.24 -1.44
N ALA A 62 3.86 2.15 -2.16
CA ALA A 62 3.07 0.92 -2.03
C ALA A 62 3.32 0.23 -0.69
N HIS A 63 4.56 0.28 -0.20
CA HIS A 63 4.93 -0.30 1.10
C HIS A 63 4.75 0.68 2.27
N HIS A 64 4.58 1.96 2.02
CA HIS A 64 4.35 2.95 3.06
C HIS A 64 2.95 2.79 3.64
N SER A 65 2.87 2.29 4.89
CA SER A 65 1.63 2.09 5.62
C SER A 65 1.52 3.11 6.78
N PRO A 66 0.95 4.30 6.54
CA PRO A 66 0.97 5.40 7.52
C PRO A 66 0.13 5.11 8.77
N ARG A 67 -0.89 4.26 8.65
CA ARG A 67 -1.72 3.85 9.80
C ARG A 67 -0.97 2.89 10.71
N TRP A 68 -0.25 1.95 10.13
CA TRP A 68 0.55 0.98 10.86
C TRP A 68 1.72 1.65 11.59
N GLU A 69 2.47 2.51 10.90
CA GLU A 69 3.59 3.25 11.51
C GLU A 69 3.15 4.11 12.69
N LYS A 70 1.99 4.78 12.59
CA LYS A 70 1.41 5.53 13.71
C LYS A 70 1.08 4.63 14.89
N GLY A 71 0.49 3.47 14.64
CA GLY A 71 0.18 2.47 15.67
C GLY A 71 1.43 2.02 16.42
N VAL A 72 2.50 1.67 15.68
CA VAL A 72 3.78 1.27 16.28
C VAL A 72 4.39 2.39 17.13
N LYS A 73 4.33 3.65 16.67
CA LYS A 73 4.83 4.79 17.44
C LYS A 73 4.05 5.02 18.74
N TYR A 74 2.72 4.87 18.71
CA TYR A 74 1.93 4.96 19.95
C TYR A 74 2.24 3.82 20.90
N ALA A 75 2.36 2.59 20.39
CA ALA A 75 2.76 1.45 21.19
C ALA A 75 4.13 1.70 21.85
N GLN A 76 5.11 2.18 21.08
CA GLN A 76 6.44 2.54 21.59
C GLN A 76 6.38 3.59 22.70
N LEU A 77 5.55 4.64 22.55
CA LEU A 77 5.38 5.65 23.59
C LEU A 77 4.75 5.09 24.87
N ILE A 78 3.77 4.18 24.74
CA ILE A 78 3.15 3.52 25.88
C ILE A 78 4.16 2.63 26.60
N THR A 79 4.97 1.86 25.85
CA THR A 79 6.01 1.00 26.42
C THR A 79 7.05 1.81 27.18
N ILE A 80 7.58 2.88 26.58
CA ILE A 80 8.55 3.76 27.25
C ILE A 80 7.91 4.42 28.49
N GLY A 81 6.65 4.86 28.40
CA GLY A 81 5.93 5.44 29.53
C GLY A 81 5.79 4.46 30.70
N ALA A 82 5.42 3.21 30.43
CA ALA A 82 5.31 2.16 31.43
C ALA A 82 6.65 1.83 32.09
N ASP A 83 7.73 1.74 31.30
CA ASP A 83 9.08 1.49 31.82
C ASP A 83 9.58 2.62 32.74
N TYR A 84 9.19 3.88 32.45
CA TYR A 84 9.53 5.05 33.27
C TYR A 84 8.79 5.09 34.62
N GLU A 85 7.55 4.58 34.69
CA GLU A 85 6.80 4.49 35.95
C GLU A 85 7.38 3.41 36.86
N ASP A 86 7.73 2.25 36.33
CA ASP A 86 8.34 1.15 37.09
C ASP A 86 9.73 1.54 37.64
N SER A 87 10.52 2.25 36.84
CA SER A 87 11.85 2.75 37.25
C SER A 87 11.77 3.82 38.36
N ARG A 88 10.72 4.65 38.40
CA ARG A 88 10.52 5.62 39.50
C ARG A 88 10.12 4.93 40.79
N VAL A 89 9.23 3.94 40.73
CA VAL A 89 8.79 3.20 41.92
C VAL A 89 9.95 2.37 42.49
N GLY A 90 10.77 1.75 41.63
CA GLY A 90 11.98 1.04 42.04
C GLY A 90 13.05 1.94 42.66
N MET A 91 13.24 3.16 42.13
CA MET A 91 14.21 4.11 42.67
C MET A 91 13.76 4.75 44.00
N VAL A 92 12.45 4.97 44.20
CA VAL A 92 11.88 5.38 45.50
C VAL A 92 11.92 4.25 46.52
N ALA A 93 11.70 3.00 46.10
CA ALA A 93 11.82 1.82 46.96
C ALA A 93 13.27 1.47 47.37
N PHE A 94 14.27 1.94 46.62
CA PHE A 94 15.69 1.80 46.97
C PHE A 94 16.23 2.92 47.87
N LEU A 95 15.44 3.99 48.08
CA LEU A 95 15.80 5.16 48.88
C LEU A 95 15.16 5.17 50.28
N PHE A 96 14.51 4.06 50.69
CA PHE A 96 14.00 3.80 52.04
C PHE A 96 14.47 2.42 52.51
#